data_AF-A0A745KFC4-F1
#
_entry.id   AF-A0A745KFC4-F1
#
_cell.length_a   1.000
_cell.length_b   1.000
_cell.length_c   1.000
_cell.angle_alpha   90.00
_cell.angle_beta   90.00
_cell.angle_gamma   90.00
#
_symmetry.space_group_name_H-M   'P 1'
#
loop_
_entity.id
_entity.type
_entity.pdbx_description
1 polymer ?
#
loop_
_entity_poly.entity_id
_entity_poly.type
_entity_poly.pdbx_seq_one_letter_code
_entity_poly.pdbx_strand_id
1 'polypeptide(L)'
;MGSYAYDYLNDSLLLDGALASQLYQSISDLTLERELTRYREYCLKILPEVRKDVKASNDVLSCMATDTMSHISRLKQAALYLEEAIVSDPIFKLTDFRSASTEAITSFMGMTSTPMIDRRELANAAIRLIELRPLVAGGYVKLYPVSFELECSEEIPLLYSDKGFEDCLPSNILKQYKTNAVVRSVQNDNGRMLVMRDLYLCRNISIHFKGMEGGYAMGYMLNPSEFKPTDRKDVYTLIQRYTSEPPLEKDFIAWVNQSVNQTARNHYIELNKRIVLCNYLDCMFGTEHSFESNLLNMNINTPDIRENTLNCTLKMEIPFLEKISSTDLMSIRNNDGASFQSFRSELEKGLRAARHESDPARVRSIIEDTQHELFEVQMSQIAPQVSHMKKIHLTEVAIATAGLGLSVLTGGTSLLATAIAVAHGYKSHSDYKSKVTANPCHFLWNVKMKAE
;
A
#
# COMPACT_ATOMS: atom_id res chain seq x y z
N MET A 1 -23.42 -8.30 -1.43
CA MET A 1 -24.09 -7.29 -0.57
C MET A 1 -23.62 -5.91 -1.01
N GLY A 2 -24.31 -4.83 -0.60
CA GLY A 2 -23.79 -3.47 -0.80
C GLY A 2 -22.44 -3.30 -0.12
N SER A 3 -21.66 -2.30 -0.55
CA SER A 3 -20.42 -1.97 0.16
C SER A 3 -20.79 -1.29 1.48
N TYR A 4 -20.29 -1.85 2.60
CA TYR A 4 -20.57 -1.38 3.96
C TYR A 4 -20.41 0.13 4.12
N ALA A 5 -19.42 0.73 3.42
CA ALA A 5 -19.15 2.15 3.47
C ALA A 5 -20.34 2.95 2.92
N TYR A 6 -20.91 2.57 1.78
CA TYR A 6 -22.06 3.28 1.20
C TYR A 6 -23.36 3.01 1.98
N ASP A 7 -23.48 1.86 2.64
CA ASP A 7 -24.66 1.55 3.47
C ASP A 7 -24.83 2.57 4.61
N TYR A 8 -23.73 3.13 5.14
CA TYR A 8 -23.78 4.24 6.11
C TYR A 8 -23.66 5.62 5.43
N LEU A 9 -22.68 5.78 4.54
CA LEU A 9 -22.28 7.09 4.04
C LEU A 9 -23.31 7.74 3.10
N ASN A 10 -24.17 6.96 2.43
CA ASN A 10 -25.17 7.54 1.53
C ASN A 10 -26.16 8.46 2.26
N ASP A 11 -26.43 8.21 3.55
CA ASP A 11 -27.30 9.04 4.39
C ASP A 11 -26.51 10.00 5.30
N SER A 12 -25.18 9.99 5.21
CA SER A 12 -24.29 10.83 6.03
C SER A 12 -23.91 12.12 5.30
N LEU A 13 -23.77 13.21 6.07
CA LEU A 13 -23.22 14.48 5.55
C LEU A 13 -21.79 14.32 5.02
N LEU A 14 -21.06 13.28 5.43
CA LEU A 14 -19.69 13.04 5.00
C LEU A 14 -19.59 12.78 3.49
N LEU A 15 -20.63 12.22 2.85
CA LEU A 15 -20.64 11.91 1.42
C LEU A 15 -21.56 12.86 0.60
N ASP A 16 -22.00 13.97 1.20
CA ASP A 16 -22.73 15.01 0.48
C ASP A 16 -21.78 15.75 -0.49
N GLY A 17 -22.01 15.58 -1.78
CA GLY A 17 -21.17 16.17 -2.83
C GLY A 17 -21.18 17.70 -2.86
N ALA A 18 -22.28 18.35 -2.45
CA ALA A 18 -22.35 19.80 -2.38
C ALA A 18 -21.51 20.32 -1.21
N LEU A 19 -21.59 19.65 -0.05
CA LEU A 19 -20.75 19.98 1.11
C LEU A 19 -19.26 19.72 0.83
N ALA A 20 -18.93 18.58 0.21
CA ALA A 20 -17.56 18.24 -0.16
C ALA A 20 -16.96 19.29 -1.12
N SER A 21 -17.74 19.75 -2.11
CA SER A 21 -17.31 20.78 -3.07
C SER A 21 -17.01 22.14 -2.40
N GLN A 22 -17.64 22.41 -1.26
CA GLN A 22 -17.43 23.62 -0.45
C GLN A 22 -16.48 23.39 0.73
N LEU A 23 -15.75 22.27 0.78
CA LEU A 23 -14.85 21.91 1.89
C LEU A 23 -15.55 21.93 3.25
N TYR A 24 -16.85 21.60 3.26
CA TYR A 24 -17.72 21.59 4.43
C TYR A 24 -17.78 22.92 5.19
N GLN A 25 -17.46 24.07 4.56
CA GLN A 25 -17.34 25.38 5.24
C GLN A 25 -18.55 25.77 6.11
N SER A 26 -19.75 25.30 5.76
CA SER A 26 -21.00 25.54 6.50
C SER A 26 -21.19 24.65 7.74
N ILE A 27 -20.38 23.61 7.90
CA ILE A 27 -20.45 22.63 9.00
C ILE A 27 -19.35 22.92 10.01
N SER A 28 -19.63 22.82 11.31
CA SER A 28 -18.62 23.01 12.36
C SER A 28 -17.68 21.80 12.48
N ASP A 29 -16.43 22.02 12.93
CA ASP A 29 -15.46 20.94 13.16
C ASP A 29 -15.99 19.89 14.15
N LEU A 30 -16.68 20.31 15.22
CA LEU A 30 -17.26 19.41 16.21
C LEU A 30 -18.32 18.47 15.60
N THR A 31 -19.10 18.96 14.63
CA THR A 31 -20.10 18.12 13.94
C THR A 31 -19.41 17.11 13.02
N LEU A 32 -18.39 17.54 12.28
CA LEU A 32 -17.60 16.63 11.43
C LEU A 32 -16.89 15.56 12.26
N GLU A 33 -16.32 15.93 13.40
CA GLU A 33 -15.66 14.99 14.32
C GLU A 33 -16.64 13.93 14.83
N ARG A 34 -17.82 14.35 15.28
CA ARG A 34 -18.86 13.42 15.74
C ARG A 34 -19.31 12.45 14.65
N GLU A 35 -19.47 12.93 13.42
CA GLU A 35 -19.85 12.07 12.30
C GLU A 35 -18.74 11.09 11.91
N LEU A 36 -17.48 11.53 11.90
CA LEU A 36 -16.32 10.64 11.67
C LEU A 36 -16.21 9.56 12.76
N THR A 37 -16.44 9.92 14.02
CA THR A 37 -16.46 8.96 15.14
C THR A 37 -17.58 7.94 14.99
N ARG A 38 -18.80 8.38 14.65
CA ARG A 38 -19.92 7.45 14.41
C ARG A 38 -19.64 6.52 13.23
N TYR A 39 -19.06 7.05 12.16
CA TYR A 39 -18.67 6.24 11.01
C TYR A 39 -17.64 5.17 11.41
N ARG A 40 -16.61 5.56 12.18
CA ARG A 40 -15.62 4.62 12.72
C ARG A 40 -16.26 3.50 13.53
N GLU A 41 -17.13 3.85 14.49
CA GLU A 41 -17.85 2.88 15.32
C GLU A 41 -18.69 1.90 14.49
N TYR A 42 -19.40 2.40 13.48
CA TYR A 42 -20.16 1.58 12.54
C TYR A 42 -19.26 0.59 11.78
N CYS A 43 -18.16 1.10 11.19
CA CYS A 43 -17.22 0.28 10.43
C CYS A 43 -16.60 -0.83 11.29
N LEU A 44 -16.20 -0.52 12.52
CA LEU A 44 -15.64 -1.51 13.45
C LEU A 44 -16.66 -2.58 13.85
N LYS A 45 -17.93 -2.20 14.02
CA LYS A 45 -19.02 -3.12 14.36
C LYS A 45 -19.26 -4.15 13.25
N ILE A 46 -19.22 -3.71 11.98
CA ILE A 46 -19.54 -4.57 10.82
C ILE A 46 -18.31 -5.25 10.20
N LEU A 47 -17.09 -4.86 10.63
CA LEU A 47 -15.82 -5.39 10.13
C LEU A 47 -15.74 -6.94 10.08
N PRO A 48 -16.24 -7.70 11.09
CA PRO A 48 -16.23 -9.17 11.01
C PRO A 48 -17.01 -9.72 9.81
N GLU A 49 -18.08 -9.05 9.38
CA GLU A 49 -18.89 -9.42 8.22
C GLU A 49 -18.20 -9.01 6.92
N VAL A 50 -17.64 -7.80 6.87
CA VAL A 50 -16.85 -7.31 5.74
C VAL A 50 -15.68 -8.26 5.44
N ARG A 51 -14.97 -8.72 6.49
CA ARG A 51 -13.88 -9.70 6.36
C ARG A 51 -14.34 -11.01 5.74
N LYS A 52 -15.58 -11.46 6.00
CA LYS A 52 -16.12 -12.68 5.41
C LYS A 52 -16.52 -12.48 3.94
N ASP A 53 -17.11 -11.33 3.61
CA ASP A 53 -17.52 -10.99 2.25
C ASP A 53 -16.31 -10.84 1.30
N VAL A 54 -15.23 -10.23 1.78
CA VAL A 54 -13.98 -10.13 1.01
C VAL A 54 -13.38 -11.53 0.77
N LYS A 55 -13.39 -12.41 1.78
CA LYS A 55 -12.88 -13.79 1.70
C LYS A 55 -13.72 -14.74 0.86
N ALA A 56 -15.00 -14.47 0.67
CA ALA A 56 -15.88 -15.42 -0.01
C ALA A 56 -15.49 -15.64 -1.49
N SER A 57 -14.66 -14.77 -2.07
CA SER A 57 -14.16 -14.82 -3.44
C SER A 57 -12.88 -15.68 -3.62
N ASN A 58 -12.75 -16.81 -2.92
CA ASN A 58 -11.51 -17.62 -2.82
C ASN A 58 -10.89 -18.12 -4.15
N ASP A 59 -11.61 -18.06 -5.26
CA ASP A 59 -11.14 -18.51 -6.59
C ASP A 59 -10.99 -17.36 -7.60
N VAL A 60 -10.86 -16.13 -7.11
CA VAL A 60 -10.86 -14.93 -7.96
C VAL A 60 -9.52 -14.19 -7.88
N LEU A 61 -9.00 -13.74 -9.03
CA LEU A 61 -7.82 -12.87 -9.08
C LEU A 61 -8.12 -11.48 -8.49
N SER A 62 -7.96 -11.36 -7.18
CA SER A 62 -8.14 -10.13 -6.41
C SER A 62 -6.79 -9.51 -6.03
N CYS A 63 -6.74 -8.17 -6.00
CA CYS A 63 -5.53 -7.44 -5.61
C CYS A 63 -5.86 -6.35 -4.60
N MET A 64 -5.05 -6.21 -3.56
CA MET A 64 -5.08 -5.03 -2.71
C MET A 64 -4.40 -3.88 -3.44
N ALA A 65 -5.20 -2.91 -3.86
CA ALA A 65 -4.71 -1.67 -4.45
C ALA A 65 -4.39 -0.69 -3.31
N THR A 66 -3.10 -0.52 -3.04
CA THR A 66 -2.62 0.45 -2.04
C THR A 66 -2.09 1.71 -2.69
N ASP A 67 -2.05 2.81 -1.93
CA ASP A 67 -1.49 4.09 -2.34
C ASP A 67 -2.03 4.57 -3.70
N THR A 68 -1.17 4.88 -4.68
CA THR A 68 -1.58 5.42 -5.97
C THR A 68 -2.36 4.42 -6.84
N MET A 69 -2.19 3.11 -6.63
CA MET A 69 -2.95 2.08 -7.37
C MET A 69 -4.45 2.16 -7.08
N SER A 70 -4.81 2.72 -5.92
CA SER A 70 -6.21 2.90 -5.53
C SER A 70 -6.88 4.12 -6.19
N HIS A 71 -6.17 4.92 -6.99
CA HIS A 71 -6.78 5.98 -7.79
C HIS A 71 -7.66 5.41 -8.91
N ILE A 72 -8.76 6.10 -9.21
CA ILE A 72 -9.73 5.68 -10.22
C ILE A 72 -9.11 5.43 -11.59
N SER A 73 -8.13 6.24 -12.00
CA SER A 73 -7.43 6.08 -13.27
C SER A 73 -6.72 4.73 -13.34
N ARG A 74 -5.98 4.36 -12.30
CA ARG A 74 -5.25 3.09 -12.19
C ARG A 74 -6.19 1.90 -12.08
N LEU A 75 -7.21 2.01 -11.24
CA LEU A 75 -8.24 0.98 -11.11
C LEU A 75 -8.93 0.69 -12.44
N LYS A 76 -9.26 1.71 -13.23
CA LYS A 76 -9.83 1.54 -14.58
C LYS A 76 -8.87 0.87 -15.54
N GLN A 77 -7.57 1.20 -15.47
CA GLN A 77 -6.58 0.57 -16.32
C GLN A 77 -6.43 -0.92 -16.00
N ALA A 78 -6.42 -1.27 -14.71
CA ALA A 78 -6.32 -2.64 -14.24
C ALA A 78 -7.64 -3.41 -14.35
N ALA A 79 -8.78 -2.70 -14.52
CA ALA A 79 -10.11 -3.29 -14.46
C ALA A 79 -10.21 -4.50 -15.37
N LEU A 80 -9.87 -4.40 -16.65
CA LEU A 80 -10.03 -5.51 -17.60
C LEU A 80 -9.36 -6.83 -17.18
N TYR A 81 -8.34 -6.75 -16.31
CA TYR A 81 -7.45 -7.86 -15.94
C TYR A 81 -7.64 -8.35 -14.50
N LEU A 82 -8.01 -7.45 -13.60
CA LEU A 82 -8.33 -7.80 -12.22
C LEU A 82 -9.83 -8.07 -12.12
N GLU A 83 -10.19 -9.18 -11.49
CA GLU A 83 -11.61 -9.46 -11.25
C GLU A 83 -12.13 -8.57 -10.12
N GLU A 84 -11.33 -8.42 -9.05
CA GLU A 84 -11.64 -7.59 -7.90
C GLU A 84 -10.42 -6.76 -7.45
N ALA A 85 -10.67 -5.54 -7.01
CA ALA A 85 -9.68 -4.66 -6.39
C ALA A 85 -10.14 -4.27 -4.98
N ILE A 86 -9.35 -4.64 -3.97
CA ILE A 86 -9.57 -4.24 -2.58
C ILE A 86 -8.91 -2.88 -2.39
N VAL A 87 -9.71 -1.86 -2.09
CA VAL A 87 -9.29 -0.47 -1.98
C VAL A 87 -9.45 -0.01 -0.53
N SER A 88 -8.43 0.66 0.01
CA SER A 88 -8.54 1.28 1.33
C SER A 88 -9.68 2.30 1.36
N ASP A 89 -10.52 2.23 2.39
CA ASP A 89 -11.53 3.25 2.66
C ASP A 89 -10.83 4.60 2.95
N PRO A 90 -11.02 5.62 2.08
CA PRO A 90 -10.32 6.88 2.21
C PRO A 90 -10.91 7.76 3.32
N ILE A 91 -12.19 7.60 3.71
CA ILE A 91 -12.77 8.35 4.82
C ILE A 91 -12.37 7.71 6.14
N PHE A 92 -12.36 6.38 6.23
CA PHE A 92 -11.99 5.68 7.47
C PHE A 92 -10.58 6.06 7.95
N LYS A 93 -9.63 6.26 7.04
CA LYS A 93 -8.28 6.76 7.36
C LYS A 93 -8.28 8.08 8.14
N LEU A 94 -9.28 8.93 7.93
CA LEU A 94 -9.41 10.24 8.58
C LEU A 94 -10.10 10.17 9.94
N THR A 95 -10.48 8.98 10.39
CA THR A 95 -11.07 8.75 11.72
C THR A 95 -10.02 8.47 12.79
N ASP A 96 -8.74 8.32 12.39
CA ASP A 96 -7.60 8.20 13.30
C ASP A 96 -7.17 9.61 13.76
N PHE A 97 -7.79 10.07 14.85
CA PHE A 97 -7.52 11.40 15.39
C PHE A 97 -6.14 11.47 16.05
N ARG A 98 -5.49 12.64 15.94
CA ARG A 98 -4.17 12.85 16.54
C ARG A 98 -4.22 12.65 18.05
N SER A 99 -3.30 11.83 18.55
CA SER A 99 -3.14 11.59 19.99
C SER A 99 -2.62 12.83 20.72
N ALA A 100 -2.80 12.88 22.04
CA ALA A 100 -2.22 13.94 22.88
C ALA A 100 -0.69 14.01 22.75
N SER A 101 -0.02 12.85 22.54
CA SER A 101 1.42 12.78 22.31
C SER A 101 1.82 13.40 20.97
N THR A 102 1.03 13.19 19.91
CA THR A 102 1.24 13.81 18.60
C THR A 102 1.12 15.33 18.71
N GLU A 103 0.08 15.84 19.35
CA GLU A 103 -0.11 17.29 19.57
C GLU A 103 1.05 17.91 20.37
N ALA A 104 1.52 17.22 21.42
CA ALA A 104 2.66 17.68 22.21
C ALA A 104 3.95 17.78 21.37
N ILE A 105 4.23 16.79 20.53
CA ILE A 105 5.39 16.78 19.63
C ILE A 105 5.28 17.87 18.56
N THR A 106 4.13 18.01 17.92
CA THR A 106 3.87 19.05 16.91
C THR A 106 4.06 20.45 17.49
N SER A 107 3.54 20.70 18.69
CA SER A 107 3.76 21.95 19.41
C SER A 107 5.23 22.17 19.78
N PHE A 108 5.91 21.12 20.27
CA PHE A 108 7.33 21.19 20.61
C PHE A 108 8.22 21.49 19.40
N MET A 109 7.85 20.99 18.21
CA MET A 109 8.51 21.31 16.94
C MET A 109 8.28 22.75 16.49
N GLY A 110 7.42 23.51 17.19
CA GLY A 110 7.03 24.87 16.84
C GLY A 110 6.11 24.93 15.62
N MET A 111 5.40 23.84 15.30
CA MET A 111 4.45 23.82 14.19
C MET A 111 3.18 24.59 14.56
N THR A 112 2.59 25.27 13.59
CA THR A 112 1.30 25.94 13.80
C THR A 112 0.24 24.89 14.09
N SER A 113 -0.56 25.13 15.14
CA SER A 113 -1.70 24.24 15.44
C SER A 113 -2.63 24.19 14.24
N THR A 114 -2.82 22.98 13.72
CA THR A 114 -3.74 22.69 12.63
C THR A 114 -5.05 22.17 13.21
N PRO A 115 -6.21 22.45 12.59
CA PRO A 115 -7.47 21.82 12.96
C PRO A 115 -7.33 20.30 13.06
N MET A 116 -8.13 19.67 13.92
CA MET A 116 -8.11 18.21 14.06
C MET A 116 -8.54 17.51 12.78
N ILE A 117 -9.37 18.19 11.98
CA ILE A 117 -9.90 17.71 10.71
C ILE A 117 -9.30 18.52 9.57
N ASP A 118 -8.56 17.84 8.68
CA ASP A 118 -8.21 18.43 7.38
C ASP A 118 -9.43 18.35 6.45
N ARG A 119 -10.16 19.46 6.34
CA ARG A 119 -11.35 19.57 5.49
C ARG A 119 -11.07 19.34 4.01
N ARG A 120 -9.85 19.65 3.54
CA ARG A 120 -9.47 19.41 2.15
C ARG A 120 -9.23 17.93 1.92
N GLU A 121 -8.53 17.26 2.85
CA GLU A 121 -8.34 15.81 2.78
C GLU A 121 -9.69 15.08 2.87
N LEU A 122 -10.59 15.51 3.75
CA LEU A 122 -11.95 14.96 3.88
C LEU A 122 -12.76 15.13 2.59
N ALA A 123 -12.76 16.33 2.01
CA ALA A 123 -13.46 16.58 0.75
C ALA A 123 -12.91 15.72 -0.39
N ASN A 124 -11.58 15.60 -0.49
CA ASN A 124 -10.93 14.73 -1.48
C ASN A 124 -11.30 13.26 -1.27
N ALA A 125 -11.36 12.78 -0.03
CA ALA A 125 -11.77 11.42 0.30
C ALA A 125 -13.25 11.15 -0.07
N ALA A 126 -14.14 12.10 0.20
CA ALA A 126 -15.55 12.01 -0.15
C ALA A 126 -15.77 12.01 -1.68
N ILE A 127 -15.15 12.96 -2.40
CA ILE A 127 -15.20 13.00 -3.87
C ILE A 127 -14.69 11.68 -4.45
N ARG A 128 -13.58 11.17 -3.93
CA ARG A 128 -13.04 9.89 -4.36
C ARG A 128 -13.99 8.73 -4.15
N LEU A 129 -14.70 8.66 -3.02
CA LEU A 129 -15.75 7.64 -2.82
C LEU A 129 -16.91 7.84 -3.78
N ILE A 130 -17.32 9.07 -4.09
CA ILE A 130 -18.36 9.32 -5.10
C ILE A 130 -17.92 8.80 -6.47
N GLU A 131 -16.67 9.05 -6.87
CA GLU A 131 -16.08 8.58 -8.12
C GLU A 131 -15.93 7.05 -8.20
N LEU A 132 -15.64 6.39 -7.08
CA LEU A 132 -15.53 4.93 -6.99
C LEU A 132 -16.88 4.20 -7.04
N ARG A 133 -17.99 4.90 -6.78
CA ARG A 133 -19.33 4.30 -6.65
C ARG A 133 -19.72 3.39 -7.82
N PRO A 134 -19.49 3.76 -9.11
CA PRO A 134 -19.82 2.86 -10.22
C PRO A 134 -19.00 1.56 -10.19
N LEU A 135 -17.71 1.63 -9.82
CA LEU A 135 -16.82 0.47 -9.74
C LEU A 135 -17.21 -0.48 -8.60
N VAL A 136 -17.69 0.08 -7.49
CA VAL A 136 -18.19 -0.68 -6.35
C VAL A 136 -19.55 -1.31 -6.67
N ALA A 137 -20.47 -0.55 -7.26
CA ALA A 137 -21.77 -1.07 -7.70
C ALA A 137 -21.65 -2.15 -8.77
N GLY A 138 -20.63 -2.06 -9.62
CA GLY A 138 -20.28 -3.08 -10.62
C GLY A 138 -19.59 -4.32 -10.05
N GLY A 139 -19.33 -4.38 -8.74
CA GLY A 139 -18.69 -5.52 -8.07
C GLY A 139 -17.16 -5.61 -8.25
N TYR A 140 -16.54 -4.69 -8.99
CA TYR A 140 -15.10 -4.69 -9.22
C TYR A 140 -14.30 -4.17 -8.01
N VAL A 141 -14.74 -3.09 -7.37
CA VAL A 141 -14.05 -2.52 -6.21
C VAL A 141 -14.72 -2.93 -4.92
N LYS A 142 -13.95 -3.47 -3.98
CA LYS A 142 -14.37 -3.70 -2.59
C LYS A 142 -13.63 -2.74 -1.67
N LEU A 143 -14.36 -1.94 -0.90
CA LEU A 143 -13.76 -1.06 0.10
C LEU A 143 -13.37 -1.89 1.34
N TYR A 144 -12.28 -1.53 2.01
CA TYR A 144 -11.83 -2.16 3.25
C TYR A 144 -11.09 -1.14 4.14
N PRO A 145 -11.29 -1.13 5.47
CA PRO A 145 -10.62 -0.18 6.36
C PRO A 145 -9.18 -0.63 6.65
N VAL A 146 -8.31 -0.57 5.63
CA VAL A 146 -6.91 -1.04 5.72
C VAL A 146 -6.14 -0.32 6.83
N SER A 147 -6.39 0.99 7.03
CA SER A 147 -5.69 1.77 8.05
C SER A 147 -5.91 1.22 9.46
N PHE A 148 -7.08 0.66 9.77
CA PHE A 148 -7.35 0.04 11.07
C PHE A 148 -6.34 -1.06 11.43
N GLU A 149 -5.98 -1.89 10.44
CA GLU A 149 -5.05 -3.02 10.65
C GLU A 149 -3.60 -2.55 10.78
N LEU A 150 -3.34 -1.30 10.39
CA LEU A 150 -2.02 -0.67 10.41
C LEU A 150 -1.86 0.33 11.57
N GLU A 151 -2.94 0.68 12.27
CA GLU A 151 -2.94 1.61 13.40
C GLU A 151 -1.88 1.22 14.45
N CYS A 152 -1.25 2.24 15.01
CA CYS A 152 -0.27 2.06 16.07
C CYS A 152 -0.99 1.81 17.41
N SER A 153 -0.36 1.04 18.28
CA SER A 153 -0.83 0.93 19.67
C SER A 153 -0.80 2.28 20.36
N GLU A 154 -1.70 2.49 21.32
CA GLU A 154 -1.70 3.71 22.16
C GLU A 154 -0.36 3.90 22.90
N GLU A 155 0.32 2.80 23.24
CA GLU A 155 1.65 2.82 23.82
C GLU A 155 2.73 2.88 22.72
N ILE A 156 3.60 3.90 22.78
CA ILE A 156 4.74 4.05 21.87
C ILE A 156 5.94 3.29 22.45
N PRO A 157 6.42 2.19 21.81
CA PRO A 157 7.53 1.42 22.35
C PRO A 157 8.85 2.22 22.25
N LEU A 158 9.56 2.33 23.38
CA LEU A 158 10.93 2.81 23.40
C LEU A 158 11.89 1.65 23.11
N LEU A 159 12.63 1.74 22.01
CA LEU A 159 13.57 0.70 21.59
C LEU A 159 15.01 1.11 21.89
N TYR A 160 15.80 0.16 22.39
CA TYR A 160 17.23 0.32 22.64
C TYR A 160 18.03 -0.65 21.77
N SER A 161 19.17 -0.20 21.25
CA SER A 161 20.13 -1.04 20.55
C SER A 161 21.56 -0.54 20.74
N ASP A 162 22.39 -1.42 21.30
CA ASP A 162 23.81 -1.25 21.59
C ASP A 162 24.64 -1.10 20.30
N LYS A 163 24.09 -1.63 19.19
CA LYS A 163 24.72 -1.65 17.86
C LYS A 163 24.03 -0.70 16.88
N GLY A 164 23.22 0.24 17.35
CA GLY A 164 22.54 1.22 16.49
C GLY A 164 21.58 0.59 15.48
N PHE A 165 20.95 -0.53 15.82
CA PHE A 165 20.03 -1.31 14.97
C PHE A 165 20.68 -1.94 13.72
N GLU A 166 21.99 -2.15 13.69
CA GLU A 166 22.65 -2.88 12.59
C GLU A 166 22.19 -4.35 12.44
N ASP A 167 21.56 -4.89 13.47
CA ASP A 167 21.02 -6.25 13.56
C ASP A 167 19.49 -6.28 13.48
N CYS A 168 18.83 -5.17 13.14
CA CYS A 168 17.37 -5.10 13.09
C CYS A 168 16.74 -5.90 11.94
N LEU A 169 17.51 -6.19 10.90
CA LEU A 169 17.11 -6.90 9.68
C LEU A 169 18.28 -7.77 9.18
N PRO A 170 18.01 -8.81 8.36
CA PRO A 170 19.05 -9.52 7.63
C PRO A 170 19.95 -8.57 6.84
N SER A 171 21.26 -8.83 6.84
CA SER A 171 22.27 -7.87 6.34
C SER A 171 22.11 -7.50 4.87
N ASN A 172 21.68 -8.44 4.02
CA ASN A 172 21.34 -8.22 2.61
C ASN A 172 20.15 -7.26 2.45
N ILE A 173 19.10 -7.42 3.26
CA ILE A 173 17.91 -6.56 3.26
C ILE A 173 18.27 -5.16 3.77
N LEU A 174 18.96 -5.07 4.92
CA LEU A 174 19.36 -3.78 5.50
C LEU A 174 20.29 -3.00 4.54
N LYS A 175 21.20 -3.69 3.85
CA LYS A 175 22.07 -3.08 2.84
C LYS A 175 21.28 -2.40 1.73
N GLN A 176 20.19 -3.02 1.25
CA GLN A 176 19.34 -2.41 0.22
C GLN A 176 18.65 -1.14 0.69
N TYR A 177 18.11 -1.15 1.92
CA TYR A 177 17.56 0.06 2.52
C TYR A 177 18.61 1.17 2.60
N LYS A 178 19.81 0.86 3.10
CA LYS A 178 20.90 1.84 3.22
C LYS A 178 21.34 2.41 1.87
N THR A 179 21.50 1.56 0.85
CA THR A 179 21.90 2.01 -0.49
C THR A 179 20.86 2.93 -1.14
N ASN A 180 19.57 2.73 -0.82
CA ASN A 180 18.48 3.54 -1.36
C ASN A 180 18.02 4.67 -0.42
N ALA A 181 18.59 4.80 0.77
CA ALA A 181 18.23 5.83 1.73
C ALA A 181 18.61 7.22 1.21
N VAL A 182 17.66 8.14 1.31
CA VAL A 182 17.86 9.57 1.06
C VAL A 182 17.54 10.29 2.36
N VAL A 183 18.58 10.86 2.96
CA VAL A 183 18.48 11.62 4.20
C VAL A 183 18.60 13.10 3.87
N ARG A 184 17.67 13.90 4.39
CA ARG A 184 17.63 15.35 4.18
C ARG A 184 17.41 16.06 5.51
N SER A 185 18.03 17.22 5.67
CA SER A 185 17.76 18.08 6.83
C SER A 185 16.36 18.67 6.75
N VAL A 186 15.76 18.95 7.91
CA VAL A 186 14.44 19.59 8.02
C VAL A 186 14.57 20.86 8.85
N GLN A 187 13.96 21.95 8.39
CA GLN A 187 13.89 23.21 9.12
C GLN A 187 12.45 23.58 9.43
N ASN A 188 12.20 24.22 10.56
CA ASN A 188 10.95 24.92 10.78
C ASN A 188 11.09 26.35 10.23
N ASP A 189 10.22 26.69 9.27
CA ASP A 189 10.02 28.04 8.79
C ASP A 189 8.61 28.51 9.20
N ASN A 190 8.53 29.34 10.23
CA ASN A 190 7.30 29.99 10.70
C ASN A 190 6.11 29.02 10.89
N GLY A 191 6.38 27.89 11.54
CA GLY A 191 5.38 26.88 11.84
C GLY A 191 5.18 25.82 10.75
N ARG A 192 5.99 25.83 9.69
CA ARG A 192 6.00 24.84 8.61
C ARG A 192 7.32 24.09 8.57
N MET A 193 7.25 22.77 8.50
CA MET A 193 8.45 21.93 8.35
C MET A 193 8.84 21.85 6.87
N LEU A 194 10.01 22.38 6.53
CA LEU A 194 10.58 22.36 5.19
C LEU A 194 11.66 21.29 5.09
N VAL A 195 11.49 20.35 4.15
CA VAL A 195 12.51 19.35 3.82
C VAL A 195 13.52 19.99 2.87
N MET A 196 14.77 20.10 3.31
CA MET A 196 15.85 20.72 2.56
C MET A 196 16.36 19.81 1.44
N ARG A 197 17.05 20.36 0.45
CA ARG A 197 17.63 19.57 -0.65
C ARG A 197 18.74 18.63 -0.16
N ASP A 198 19.61 19.13 0.70
CA ASP A 198 20.84 18.49 1.14
C ASP A 198 20.82 18.20 2.65
N LEU A 199 21.68 17.28 3.08
CA LEU A 199 21.92 16.96 4.49
C LEU A 199 23.07 17.82 5.02
N TYR A 200 22.84 18.53 6.11
CA TYR A 200 23.85 19.22 6.90
C TYR A 200 23.62 18.98 8.39
N LEU A 201 24.62 19.32 9.21
CA LEU A 201 24.61 19.17 10.66
C LEU A 201 23.40 19.90 11.27
N CYS A 202 22.43 19.14 11.76
CA CYS A 202 21.17 19.66 12.27
C CYS A 202 20.54 18.69 13.28
N ARG A 203 19.39 19.06 13.85
CA ARG A 203 18.66 18.24 14.83
C ARG A 203 17.39 17.61 14.28
N ASN A 204 17.01 17.92 13.05
CA ASN A 204 15.80 17.37 12.43
C ASN A 204 16.15 16.83 11.05
N ILE A 205 15.85 15.57 10.80
CA ILE A 205 16.06 14.93 9.50
C ILE A 205 14.78 14.25 9.03
N SER A 206 14.65 14.12 7.71
CA SER A 206 13.65 13.32 7.04
C SER A 206 14.37 12.24 6.24
N ILE A 207 13.88 11.01 6.36
CA ILE A 207 14.42 9.83 5.68
C ILE A 207 13.33 9.25 4.81
N HIS A 208 13.66 9.06 3.53
CA HIS A 208 12.84 8.31 2.57
C HIS A 208 13.74 7.38 1.76
N PHE A 209 13.14 6.48 0.97
CA PHE A 209 13.86 5.57 0.09
C PHE A 209 13.62 5.93 -1.37
N LYS A 210 14.66 5.87 -2.21
CA LYS A 210 14.52 6.03 -3.67
C LYS A 210 13.57 4.96 -4.21
N GLY A 211 12.64 5.36 -5.08
CA GLY A 211 11.61 4.46 -5.60
C GLY A 211 10.41 4.26 -4.67
N MET A 212 10.27 5.10 -3.64
CA MET A 212 9.12 5.23 -2.72
C MET A 212 8.61 6.70 -2.68
N GLU A 213 8.83 7.48 -3.73
CA GLU A 213 8.50 8.91 -3.74
C GLU A 213 7.01 9.14 -3.46
N GLY A 214 6.70 9.88 -2.38
CA GLY A 214 5.33 10.13 -1.94
C GLY A 214 4.67 9.00 -1.13
N GLY A 215 5.31 7.82 -1.04
CA GLY A 215 4.75 6.64 -0.37
C GLY A 215 5.16 6.48 1.10
N TYR A 216 6.43 6.73 1.44
CA TYR A 216 6.93 6.51 2.82
C TYR A 216 8.06 7.46 3.21
N ALA A 217 7.91 8.13 4.36
CA ALA A 217 8.95 8.95 4.96
C ALA A 217 8.83 8.96 6.48
N MET A 218 9.97 9.07 7.18
CA MET A 218 10.02 9.24 8.63
C MET A 218 10.84 10.47 9.02
N GLY A 219 10.30 11.25 9.95
CA GLY A 219 11.01 12.37 10.59
C GLY A 219 11.66 11.94 11.90
N TYR A 220 12.86 12.44 12.17
CA TYR A 220 13.58 12.20 13.42
C TYR A 220 14.07 13.51 14.01
N MET A 221 14.10 13.56 15.35
CA MET A 221 14.64 14.67 16.11
C MET A 221 15.77 14.21 17.04
N LEU A 222 16.88 14.94 17.04
CA LEU A 222 18.00 14.75 17.96
C LEU A 222 18.04 15.88 18.98
N ASN A 223 17.28 15.73 20.05
CA ASN A 223 17.25 16.70 21.15
C ASN A 223 17.89 16.11 22.43
N PRO A 224 18.57 16.94 23.25
CA PRO A 224 18.96 16.55 24.59
C PRO A 224 17.77 15.98 25.34
N SER A 225 17.91 14.75 25.81
CA SER A 225 16.82 13.95 26.36
C SER A 225 17.21 13.35 27.70
N GLU A 226 16.31 13.39 28.68
CA GLU A 226 16.46 12.77 29.99
C GLU A 226 15.30 11.78 30.21
N PHE A 227 15.62 10.59 30.73
CA PHE A 227 14.62 9.59 31.10
C PHE A 227 14.45 9.59 32.62
N LYS A 228 13.20 9.73 33.08
CA LYS A 228 12.85 9.60 34.49
C LYS A 228 11.96 8.36 34.70
N PRO A 229 12.28 7.49 35.68
CA PRO A 229 11.42 6.34 35.97
C PRO A 229 10.05 6.82 36.48
N THR A 230 9.02 6.01 36.23
CA THR A 230 7.69 6.17 36.83
C THR A 230 7.43 5.08 37.87
N ASP A 231 6.25 5.11 38.51
CA ASP A 231 5.84 4.08 39.46
C ASP A 231 5.63 2.70 38.81
N ARG A 232 5.55 2.63 37.48
CA ARG A 232 5.49 1.38 36.71
C ARG A 232 6.90 0.99 36.24
N LYS A 233 7.26 -0.28 36.47
CA LYS A 233 8.62 -0.84 36.30
C LYS A 233 9.25 -0.64 34.92
N ASP A 234 8.45 -0.48 33.86
CA ASP A 234 8.92 -0.37 32.47
C ASP A 234 8.33 0.85 31.74
N VAL A 235 7.85 1.84 32.50
CA VAL A 235 7.33 3.09 31.93
C VAL A 235 8.22 4.24 32.38
N TYR A 236 8.65 5.05 31.42
CA TYR A 236 9.56 6.17 31.63
C TYR A 236 8.94 7.46 31.11
N THR A 237 9.18 8.55 31.83
CA THR A 237 8.92 9.89 31.35
C THR A 237 10.14 10.37 30.57
N LEU A 238 9.96 10.59 29.26
CA LEU A 238 10.96 11.22 28.40
C LEU A 238 10.81 12.75 28.47
N ILE A 239 11.88 13.44 28.84
CA ILE A 239 11.95 14.90 28.85
C ILE A 239 12.93 15.32 27.77
N GLN A 240 12.46 16.05 26.76
CA GLN A 240 13.30 16.60 25.70
C GLN A 240 13.44 18.12 25.87
N ARG A 241 14.64 18.64 25.66
CA ARG A 241 14.91 20.09 25.71
C ARG A 241 15.21 20.61 24.33
N TYR A 242 14.59 21.72 23.96
CA TYR A 242 14.92 22.42 22.74
C TYR A 242 16.30 23.09 22.87
N THR A 243 17.11 23.00 21.81
CA THR A 243 18.37 23.72 21.69
C THR A 243 18.66 24.06 20.24
N SER A 244 19.17 25.26 20.00
CA SER A 244 19.62 25.73 18.69
C SER A 244 21.05 25.34 18.36
N GLU A 245 21.84 24.90 19.34
CA GLU A 245 23.23 24.48 19.12
C GLU A 245 23.26 23.17 18.34
N PRO A 246 24.06 23.07 17.26
CA PRO A 246 24.14 21.83 16.51
C PRO A 246 24.78 20.70 17.35
N PRO A 247 24.44 19.42 17.08
CA PRO A 247 25.10 18.28 17.72
C PRO A 247 26.57 18.19 17.30
N LEU A 248 27.38 17.45 18.05
CA LEU A 248 28.73 17.08 17.61
C LEU A 248 28.63 16.22 16.35
N GLU A 249 29.58 16.39 15.42
CA GLU A 249 29.58 15.69 14.14
C GLU A 249 29.55 14.16 14.29
N LYS A 250 30.33 13.62 15.23
CA LYS A 250 30.35 12.18 15.53
C LYS A 250 28.97 11.68 15.97
N ASP A 251 28.30 12.41 16.85
CA ASP A 251 26.99 12.03 17.39
C ASP A 251 25.91 12.17 16.32
N PHE A 252 26.01 13.19 15.47
CA PHE A 252 25.13 13.38 14.32
C PHE A 252 25.24 12.21 13.34
N ILE A 253 26.46 11.81 12.94
CA ILE A 253 26.66 10.69 12.01
C ILE A 253 26.12 9.38 12.60
N ALA A 254 26.41 9.11 13.88
CA ALA A 254 25.90 7.92 14.56
C ALA A 254 24.36 7.92 14.60
N TRP A 255 23.75 9.05 14.95
CA TRP A 255 22.30 9.22 14.99
C TRP A 255 21.64 9.08 13.61
N VAL A 256 22.24 9.65 12.55
CA VAL A 256 21.74 9.50 11.17
C VAL A 256 21.75 8.03 10.77
N ASN A 257 22.85 7.31 11.00
CA ASN A 257 22.94 5.89 10.70
C ASN A 257 21.88 5.07 11.46
N GLN A 258 21.74 5.34 12.76
CA GLN A 258 20.72 4.69 13.59
C GLN A 258 19.29 4.99 13.09
N SER A 259 19.02 6.23 12.68
CA SER A 259 17.72 6.65 12.16
C SER A 259 17.39 6.01 10.82
N VAL A 260 18.38 5.80 9.94
CA VAL A 260 18.21 5.02 8.71
C VAL A 260 17.85 3.57 9.03
N ASN A 261 18.55 2.93 9.96
CA ASN A 261 18.26 1.54 10.37
C ASN A 261 16.87 1.39 11.00
N GLN A 262 16.45 2.36 11.81
CA GLN A 262 15.09 2.39 12.38
C GLN A 262 14.02 2.59 11.31
N THR A 263 14.25 3.50 10.35
CA THR A 263 13.34 3.70 9.21
C THR A 263 13.19 2.42 8.39
N ALA A 264 14.30 1.73 8.12
CA ALA A 264 14.31 0.45 7.42
C ALA A 264 13.47 -0.59 8.16
N ARG A 265 13.69 -0.74 9.48
CA ARG A 265 12.91 -1.64 10.34
C ARG A 265 11.42 -1.31 10.32
N ASN A 266 11.05 -0.04 10.47
CA ASN A 266 9.66 0.39 10.56
C ASN A 266 8.92 0.17 9.22
N HIS A 267 9.54 0.55 8.09
CA HIS A 267 9.01 0.25 6.77
C HIS A 267 8.85 -1.26 6.57
N TYR A 268 9.85 -2.05 6.95
CA TYR A 268 9.81 -3.50 6.82
C TYR A 268 8.64 -4.12 7.61
N ILE A 269 8.44 -3.66 8.85
CA ILE A 269 7.31 -4.10 9.69
C ILE A 269 5.97 -3.72 9.03
N GLU A 270 5.83 -2.49 8.53
CA GLU A 270 4.59 -2.04 7.89
C GLU A 270 4.30 -2.80 6.59
N LEU A 271 5.31 -3.03 5.76
CA LEU A 271 5.20 -3.87 4.56
C LEU A 271 4.74 -5.28 4.93
N ASN A 272 5.33 -5.87 5.96
CA ASN A 272 4.93 -7.18 6.46
C ASN A 272 3.47 -7.20 6.96
N LYS A 273 3.03 -6.16 7.69
CA LYS A 273 1.62 -6.05 8.11
C LYS A 273 0.68 -6.04 6.91
N ARG A 274 0.98 -5.26 5.86
CA ARG A 274 0.18 -5.21 4.62
C ARG A 274 0.16 -6.55 3.89
N ILE A 275 1.29 -7.25 3.81
CA ILE A 275 1.40 -8.59 3.24
C ILE A 275 0.52 -9.59 4.01
N VAL A 276 0.63 -9.58 5.34
CA VAL A 276 -0.13 -10.47 6.22
C VAL A 276 -1.62 -10.19 6.07
N LEU A 277 -2.02 -8.92 5.93
CA LEU A 277 -3.40 -8.55 5.63
C LEU A 277 -3.85 -9.08 4.25
N CYS A 278 -3.03 -8.95 3.21
CA CYS A 278 -3.35 -9.49 1.89
C CYS A 278 -3.57 -11.01 1.93
N ASN A 279 -2.67 -11.73 2.58
CA ASN A 279 -2.81 -13.17 2.80
C ASN A 279 -4.02 -13.49 3.68
N TYR A 280 -4.31 -12.66 4.69
CA TYR A 280 -5.51 -12.83 5.50
C TYR A 280 -6.77 -12.61 4.67
N LEU A 281 -6.80 -11.72 3.68
CA LEU A 281 -7.96 -11.41 2.83
C LEU A 281 -8.00 -12.25 1.54
N ASP A 282 -7.09 -13.22 1.39
CA ASP A 282 -6.96 -14.06 0.20
C ASP A 282 -6.78 -13.27 -1.11
N CYS A 283 -6.07 -12.14 -1.05
CA CYS A 283 -5.76 -11.30 -2.21
C CYS A 283 -4.26 -11.12 -2.47
N MET A 284 -3.89 -10.74 -3.69
CA MET A 284 -2.53 -10.37 -4.06
C MET A 284 -2.11 -9.01 -3.49
N PHE A 285 -0.82 -8.86 -3.18
CA PHE A 285 -0.26 -7.56 -2.80
C PHE A 285 0.05 -6.71 -4.04
N GLY A 286 -0.56 -5.53 -4.14
CA GLY A 286 -0.29 -4.55 -5.21
C GLY A 286 0.54 -3.37 -4.71
N THR A 287 1.58 -3.03 -5.47
CA THR A 287 2.42 -1.85 -5.24
C THR A 287 2.78 -1.16 -6.54
N GLU A 288 2.90 0.17 -6.52
CA GLU A 288 3.49 0.96 -7.62
C GLU A 288 4.95 1.32 -7.32
N HIS A 289 5.43 1.01 -6.11
CA HIS A 289 6.75 1.39 -5.66
C HIS A 289 7.78 0.36 -6.10
N SER A 290 8.69 0.78 -6.99
CA SER A 290 9.76 -0.08 -7.49
C SER A 290 10.66 -0.61 -6.37
N PHE A 291 10.84 0.16 -5.29
CA PHE A 291 11.63 -0.26 -4.13
C PHE A 291 11.01 -1.45 -3.41
N GLU A 292 9.72 -1.39 -3.07
CA GLU A 292 8.98 -2.51 -2.48
C GLU A 292 9.01 -3.73 -3.39
N SER A 293 8.71 -3.55 -4.68
CA SER A 293 8.73 -4.66 -5.63
C SER A 293 10.11 -5.34 -5.71
N ASN A 294 11.19 -4.56 -5.69
CA ASN A 294 12.55 -5.10 -5.65
C ASN A 294 12.80 -5.86 -4.34
N LEU A 295 12.35 -5.34 -3.20
CA LEU A 295 12.51 -5.95 -1.89
C LEU A 295 11.76 -7.29 -1.79
N LEU A 296 10.54 -7.36 -2.32
CA LEU A 296 9.71 -8.58 -2.34
C LEU A 296 10.32 -9.68 -3.21
N ASN A 297 11.07 -9.29 -4.24
CA ASN A 297 11.82 -10.19 -5.12
C ASN A 297 13.17 -10.66 -4.52
N MET A 298 13.53 -10.25 -3.29
CA MET A 298 14.79 -10.70 -2.67
C MET A 298 14.65 -12.03 -1.94
N ASN A 299 15.70 -12.85 -2.03
CA ASN A 299 15.89 -14.03 -1.17
C ASN A 299 16.64 -13.65 0.10
N ILE A 300 16.15 -14.09 1.27
CA ILE A 300 16.72 -13.73 2.57
C ILE A 300 18.00 -14.52 2.89
N ASN A 301 18.18 -15.73 2.35
CA ASN A 301 19.18 -16.69 2.82
C ASN A 301 20.45 -16.84 1.96
N THR A 302 20.57 -16.14 0.83
CA THR A 302 21.79 -16.21 0.01
C THR A 302 22.34 -14.84 -0.35
N PRO A 303 23.65 -14.60 -0.15
CA PRO A 303 24.30 -13.34 -0.50
C PRO A 303 24.51 -13.16 -2.02
N ASP A 304 24.36 -14.20 -2.82
CA ASP A 304 24.51 -14.14 -4.28
C ASP A 304 23.16 -13.96 -4.98
N ILE A 305 23.04 -12.85 -5.71
CA ILE A 305 21.82 -12.41 -6.41
C ILE A 305 21.58 -13.26 -7.68
N ARG A 306 22.62 -13.94 -8.19
CA ARG A 306 22.57 -14.60 -9.51
C ARG A 306 21.98 -16.01 -9.51
N GLU A 307 22.03 -16.74 -8.40
CA GLU A 307 21.64 -18.15 -8.40
C GLU A 307 20.27 -18.46 -7.78
N ASN A 308 19.61 -17.52 -7.09
CA ASN A 308 18.57 -17.94 -6.14
C ASN A 308 17.27 -17.12 -6.09
N THR A 309 16.95 -16.43 -7.18
CA THR A 309 15.57 -15.99 -7.41
C THR A 309 15.22 -16.28 -8.85
N LEU A 310 14.25 -17.16 -9.08
CA LEU A 310 13.43 -16.95 -10.26
C LEU A 310 12.58 -15.72 -10.04
N ASN A 311 13.14 -14.59 -10.44
CA ASN A 311 12.34 -13.43 -10.83
C ASN A 311 11.57 -13.83 -12.09
N CYS A 312 10.58 -14.72 -11.92
CA CYS A 312 9.60 -15.03 -12.93
C CYS A 312 8.59 -13.89 -12.93
N THR A 313 9.02 -12.78 -13.52
CA THR A 313 8.15 -11.63 -13.72
C THR A 313 7.47 -11.79 -15.07
N LEU A 314 6.16 -12.03 -15.06
CA LEU A 314 5.31 -11.78 -16.20
C LEU A 314 5.32 -10.28 -16.46
N LYS A 315 6.07 -9.87 -17.48
CA LYS A 315 5.95 -8.52 -18.04
C LYS A 315 4.89 -8.59 -19.12
N MET A 316 3.80 -7.90 -18.91
CA MET A 316 2.69 -7.84 -19.84
C MET A 316 2.52 -6.42 -20.36
N GLU A 317 2.45 -6.26 -21.68
CA GLU A 317 1.93 -5.05 -22.29
C GLU A 317 0.44 -5.27 -22.50
N ILE A 318 -0.37 -4.65 -21.65
CA ILE A 318 -1.80 -4.87 -21.61
C ILE A 318 -2.54 -3.65 -22.15
N PRO A 319 -3.50 -3.80 -23.07
CA PRO A 319 -4.31 -2.69 -23.51
C PRO A 319 -5.21 -2.21 -22.37
N PHE A 320 -5.50 -0.93 -22.30
CA PHE A 320 -6.55 -0.44 -21.43
C PHE A 320 -7.39 0.58 -22.17
N LEU A 321 -8.63 0.73 -21.71
CA LEU A 321 -9.55 1.71 -22.27
C LEU A 321 -9.28 3.06 -21.60
N GLU A 322 -8.60 3.94 -22.32
CA GLU A 322 -8.45 5.32 -21.91
C GLU A 322 -9.73 6.11 -22.26
N LYS A 323 -10.05 7.13 -21.44
CA LYS A 323 -11.22 8.03 -21.62
C LYS A 323 -12.62 7.39 -21.51
N ILE A 324 -12.74 6.11 -21.18
CA ILE A 324 -14.06 5.49 -20.90
C ILE A 324 -14.63 5.95 -19.55
N SER A 325 -15.96 6.05 -19.38
CA SER A 325 -16.54 6.31 -18.06
C SER A 325 -16.49 5.05 -17.17
N SER A 326 -16.51 5.20 -15.85
CA SER A 326 -16.55 4.05 -14.93
C SER A 326 -17.83 3.22 -15.08
N THR A 327 -18.95 3.86 -15.37
CA THR A 327 -20.25 3.18 -15.60
C THR A 327 -20.21 2.32 -16.85
N ASP A 328 -19.69 2.86 -17.96
CA ASP A 328 -19.61 2.11 -19.22
C ASP A 328 -18.63 0.94 -19.08
N LEU A 329 -17.48 1.17 -18.42
CA LEU A 329 -16.49 0.13 -18.16
C LEU A 329 -17.09 -1.04 -17.36
N MET A 330 -17.92 -0.77 -16.34
CA MET A 330 -18.59 -1.84 -15.58
C MET A 330 -19.69 -2.53 -16.40
N SER A 331 -20.43 -1.79 -17.22
CA SER A 331 -21.40 -2.39 -18.15
C SER A 331 -20.72 -3.37 -19.11
N ILE A 332 -19.58 -3.00 -19.68
CA ILE A 332 -18.78 -3.87 -20.56
C ILE A 332 -18.32 -5.13 -19.82
N ARG A 333 -17.80 -4.98 -18.60
CA ARG A 333 -17.35 -6.13 -17.79
C ARG A 333 -18.47 -7.12 -17.54
N ASN A 334 -19.67 -6.61 -17.21
CA ASN A 334 -20.78 -7.44 -16.79
C ASN A 334 -21.55 -8.05 -17.97
N ASN A 335 -21.58 -7.38 -19.13
CA ASN A 335 -22.41 -7.77 -20.27
C ASN A 335 -21.64 -8.38 -21.45
N ASP A 336 -20.40 -7.94 -21.71
CA ASP A 336 -19.62 -8.29 -22.92
C ASP A 336 -18.27 -8.98 -22.59
N GLY A 337 -18.14 -9.49 -21.36
CA GLY A 337 -16.85 -9.84 -20.75
C GLY A 337 -16.23 -11.20 -21.13
N ALA A 338 -16.77 -11.97 -22.09
CA ALA A 338 -16.34 -13.36 -22.29
C ALA A 338 -14.84 -13.51 -22.63
N SER A 339 -14.28 -12.71 -23.55
CA SER A 339 -12.85 -12.79 -23.88
C SER A 339 -11.96 -12.28 -22.75
N PHE A 340 -12.44 -11.30 -21.98
CA PHE A 340 -11.71 -10.84 -20.78
C PHE A 340 -11.75 -11.89 -19.67
N GLN A 341 -12.86 -12.61 -19.51
CA GLN A 341 -12.98 -13.71 -18.56
C GLN A 341 -12.04 -14.85 -18.94
N SER A 342 -11.94 -15.19 -20.22
CA SER A 342 -10.96 -16.17 -20.71
C SER A 342 -9.53 -15.76 -20.39
N PHE A 343 -9.16 -14.49 -20.65
CA PHE A 343 -7.84 -13.96 -20.28
C PHE A 343 -7.57 -14.09 -18.78
N ARG A 344 -8.52 -13.66 -17.93
CA ARG A 344 -8.39 -13.75 -16.46
C ARG A 344 -8.21 -15.20 -16.00
N SER A 345 -9.01 -16.11 -16.55
CA SER A 345 -8.96 -17.54 -16.25
C SER A 345 -7.61 -18.16 -16.62
N GLU A 346 -7.07 -17.86 -17.82
CA GLU A 346 -5.75 -18.37 -18.22
C GLU A 346 -4.61 -17.77 -17.40
N LEU A 347 -4.67 -16.46 -17.08
CA LEU A 347 -3.70 -15.84 -16.18
C LEU A 347 -3.73 -16.49 -14.79
N GLU A 348 -4.92 -16.70 -14.23
CA GLU A 348 -5.11 -17.33 -12.93
C GLU A 348 -4.62 -18.79 -12.93
N LYS A 349 -4.89 -19.54 -14.00
CA LYS A 349 -4.42 -20.91 -14.20
C LYS A 349 -2.89 -20.99 -14.27
N GLY A 350 -2.25 -20.12 -15.06
CA GLY A 350 -0.79 -20.01 -15.12
C GLY A 350 -0.17 -19.67 -13.76
N LEU A 351 -0.77 -18.71 -13.06
CA LEU A 351 -0.38 -18.35 -11.70
C LEU A 351 -0.57 -19.49 -10.70
N ARG A 352 -1.70 -20.20 -10.76
CA ARG A 352 -1.98 -21.37 -9.90
C ARG A 352 -0.98 -22.48 -10.16
N ALA A 353 -0.64 -22.77 -11.42
CA ALA A 353 0.35 -23.77 -11.78
C ALA A 353 1.75 -23.40 -11.26
N ALA A 354 2.19 -22.15 -11.50
CA ALA A 354 3.48 -21.66 -11.04
C ALA A 354 3.62 -21.68 -9.51
N ARG A 355 2.53 -21.42 -8.77
CA ARG A 355 2.48 -21.46 -7.30
C ARG A 355 2.72 -22.85 -6.72
N HIS A 356 2.27 -23.91 -7.39
CA HIS A 356 2.37 -25.28 -6.85
C HIS A 356 3.68 -25.99 -7.25
N GLU A 357 4.46 -25.38 -8.14
CA GLU A 357 5.73 -25.94 -8.60
C GLU A 357 6.90 -25.42 -7.75
N SER A 358 7.80 -26.33 -7.40
CA SER A 358 8.97 -26.05 -6.55
C SER A 358 10.26 -26.05 -7.35
N ASP A 359 10.29 -26.70 -8.52
CA ASP A 359 11.43 -26.68 -9.42
C ASP A 359 11.52 -25.32 -10.14
N PRO A 360 12.62 -24.58 -9.95
CA PRO A 360 12.85 -23.35 -10.65
C PRO A 360 12.67 -23.45 -12.18
N ALA A 361 13.31 -24.41 -12.83
CA ALA A 361 13.31 -24.48 -14.29
C ALA A 361 11.88 -24.65 -14.84
N ARG A 362 11.05 -25.42 -14.13
CA ARG A 362 9.65 -25.62 -14.48
C ARG A 362 8.79 -24.40 -14.22
N VAL A 363 8.99 -23.66 -13.12
CA VAL A 363 8.22 -22.43 -12.92
C VAL A 363 8.53 -21.44 -14.04
N ARG A 364 9.79 -21.33 -14.46
CA ARG A 364 10.13 -20.49 -15.61
C ARG A 364 9.38 -20.92 -16.87
N SER A 365 9.37 -22.21 -17.18
CA SER A 365 8.59 -22.76 -18.31
C SER A 365 7.11 -22.42 -18.20
N ILE A 366 6.47 -22.67 -17.05
CA ILE A 366 5.04 -22.36 -16.84
C ILE A 366 4.75 -20.88 -17.08
N ILE A 367 5.65 -20.00 -16.61
CA ILE A 367 5.53 -18.56 -16.74
C ILE A 367 5.70 -18.15 -18.20
N GLU A 368 6.70 -18.68 -18.91
CA GLU A 368 6.91 -18.45 -20.36
C GLU A 368 5.74 -18.95 -21.20
N ASP A 369 5.22 -20.15 -20.91
CA ASP A 369 4.05 -20.73 -21.57
C ASP A 369 2.80 -19.88 -21.32
N THR A 370 2.61 -19.42 -20.08
CA THR A 370 1.52 -18.49 -19.72
C THR A 370 1.67 -17.16 -20.44
N GLN A 371 2.88 -16.63 -20.59
CA GLN A 371 3.10 -15.41 -21.40
C GLN A 371 2.67 -15.64 -22.83
N HIS A 372 3.16 -16.72 -23.46
CA HIS A 372 2.84 -17.02 -24.85
C HIS A 372 1.33 -17.16 -25.07
N GLU A 373 0.62 -17.91 -24.23
CA GLU A 373 -0.84 -18.05 -24.31
C GLU A 373 -1.56 -16.70 -24.13
N LEU A 374 -1.18 -15.92 -23.13
CA LEU A 374 -1.81 -14.62 -22.87
C LEU A 374 -1.56 -13.61 -24.01
N PHE A 375 -0.35 -13.57 -24.55
CA PHE A 375 0.05 -12.59 -25.57
C PHE A 375 -0.35 -12.96 -26.98
N GLU A 376 -0.29 -14.25 -27.35
CA GLU A 376 -0.60 -14.66 -28.72
C GLU A 376 -2.08 -15.03 -28.89
N VAL A 377 -2.65 -15.73 -27.91
CA VAL A 377 -4.01 -16.28 -28.03
C VAL A 377 -5.05 -15.36 -27.40
N GLN A 378 -4.88 -15.00 -26.13
CA GLN A 378 -5.93 -14.25 -25.43
C GLN A 378 -5.97 -12.78 -25.87
N MET A 379 -4.80 -12.15 -26.03
CA MET A 379 -4.71 -10.76 -26.45
C MET A 379 -5.20 -10.54 -27.91
N SER A 380 -5.02 -11.52 -28.80
CA SER A 380 -5.54 -11.46 -30.17
C SER A 380 -7.07 -11.56 -30.24
N GLN A 381 -7.73 -12.10 -29.21
CA GLN A 381 -9.19 -12.13 -29.08
C GLN A 381 -9.76 -10.87 -28.43
N ILE A 382 -8.99 -10.22 -27.55
CA ILE A 382 -9.39 -8.96 -26.90
C ILE A 382 -9.35 -7.78 -27.88
N ALA A 383 -8.31 -7.66 -28.70
CA ALA A 383 -8.13 -6.51 -29.58
C ALA A 383 -9.30 -6.25 -30.58
N PRO A 384 -9.90 -7.28 -31.23
CA PRO A 384 -11.08 -7.10 -32.06
C PRO A 384 -12.33 -6.71 -31.29
N GLN A 385 -12.54 -7.24 -30.07
CA GLN A 385 -13.69 -6.89 -29.25
C GLN A 385 -13.63 -5.43 -28.81
N VAL A 386 -12.46 -4.96 -28.40
CA VAL A 386 -12.26 -3.53 -28.09
C VAL A 386 -12.51 -2.65 -29.33
N SER A 387 -12.07 -3.10 -30.51
CA SER A 387 -12.32 -2.40 -31.78
C SER A 387 -13.80 -2.36 -32.17
N HIS A 388 -14.56 -3.40 -31.84
CA HIS A 388 -16.01 -3.46 -32.04
C HIS A 388 -16.75 -2.55 -31.04
N MET A 389 -16.35 -2.56 -29.77
CA MET A 389 -16.89 -1.67 -28.74
C MET A 389 -16.70 -0.19 -29.09
N LYS A 390 -15.56 0.18 -29.70
CA LYS A 390 -15.32 1.53 -30.26
C LYS A 390 -16.39 1.95 -31.28
N LYS A 391 -16.90 1.00 -32.09
CA LYS A 391 -17.92 1.27 -33.11
C LYS A 391 -19.32 1.38 -32.52
N ILE A 392 -19.62 0.59 -31.48
CA ILE A 392 -20.95 0.55 -30.85
C ILE A 392 -21.17 1.73 -29.90
N HIS A 393 -20.19 2.02 -29.03
CA HIS A 393 -20.40 2.98 -27.94
C HIS A 393 -20.06 4.42 -28.31
N LEU A 394 -19.68 4.72 -29.57
CA LEU A 394 -19.48 6.08 -30.12
C LEU A 394 -18.67 7.04 -29.20
N THR A 395 -17.81 6.49 -28.36
CA THR A 395 -16.99 7.21 -27.38
C THR A 395 -15.56 7.29 -27.91
N GLU A 396 -14.86 8.39 -27.62
CA GLU A 396 -13.43 8.58 -27.94
C GLU A 396 -12.52 7.66 -27.10
N VAL A 397 -12.77 6.36 -27.12
CA VAL A 397 -11.97 5.37 -26.41
C VAL A 397 -10.66 5.21 -27.16
N ALA A 398 -9.56 5.61 -26.51
CA ALA A 398 -8.22 5.33 -26.97
C ALA A 398 -7.75 4.03 -26.31
N ILE A 399 -7.16 3.12 -27.11
CA ILE A 399 -6.48 1.94 -26.60
C ILE A 399 -5.04 2.36 -26.34
N ALA A 400 -4.65 2.42 -25.08
CA ALA A 400 -3.27 2.61 -24.67
C ALA A 400 -2.74 1.31 -24.08
N THR A 401 -1.43 1.12 -24.07
CA THR A 401 -0.79 -0.05 -23.45
C THR A 401 -0.19 0.34 -22.10
N ALA A 402 -0.34 -0.52 -21.11
CA ALA A 402 0.32 -0.39 -19.82
C ALA A 402 1.26 -1.57 -19.61
N GLY A 403 2.39 -1.31 -18.96
CA GLY A 403 3.29 -2.36 -18.50
C GLY A 403 2.77 -2.91 -17.16
N LEU A 404 2.56 -4.20 -17.10
CA LEU A 404 2.19 -4.91 -15.89
C LEU A 404 3.33 -5.88 -15.57
N GLY A 405 3.91 -5.74 -14.38
CA GLY A 405 4.89 -6.67 -13.86
C GLY A 405 4.25 -7.51 -12.77
N LEU A 406 3.97 -8.77 -13.07
CA LEU A 406 3.48 -9.70 -12.05
C LEU A 406 4.62 -10.66 -11.70
N SER A 407 4.98 -10.74 -10.43
CA SER A 407 6.05 -11.63 -9.98
C SER A 407 5.46 -12.77 -9.17
N VAL A 408 5.86 -14.00 -9.51
CA VAL A 408 5.48 -15.21 -8.78
C VAL A 408 6.66 -15.66 -7.92
N LEU A 409 6.46 -15.78 -6.62
CA LEU A 409 7.48 -16.35 -5.75
C LEU A 409 7.42 -17.87 -5.80
N THR A 410 8.59 -18.48 -5.96
CA THR A 410 8.75 -19.91 -6.15
C THR A 410 9.54 -20.50 -4.99
N GLY A 411 8.85 -21.19 -4.08
CA GLY A 411 9.39 -22.17 -3.13
C GLY A 411 10.52 -21.77 -2.15
N GLY A 412 11.11 -20.59 -2.24
CA GLY A 412 12.22 -20.14 -1.40
C GLY A 412 11.81 -19.36 -0.14
N THR A 413 12.78 -19.06 0.72
CA THR A 413 12.63 -18.13 1.86
C THR A 413 12.64 -16.68 1.37
N SER A 414 11.56 -16.28 0.71
CA SER A 414 11.35 -14.88 0.31
C SER A 414 10.89 -14.02 1.50
N LEU A 415 10.95 -12.70 1.31
CA LEU A 415 10.51 -11.72 2.29
C LEU A 415 9.03 -11.88 2.66
N LEU A 416 8.18 -12.06 1.65
CA LEU A 416 6.75 -12.40 1.79
C LEU A 416 6.55 -13.69 2.60
N ALA A 417 7.32 -14.74 2.28
CA ALA A 417 7.18 -16.02 2.95
C ALA A 417 7.63 -15.98 4.42
N THR A 418 8.67 -15.21 4.73
CA THR A 418 9.14 -15.00 6.10
C THR A 418 8.13 -14.20 6.92
N ALA A 419 7.53 -13.17 6.34
CA ALA A 419 6.48 -12.37 6.98
C ALA A 419 5.26 -13.24 7.36
N ILE A 420 4.80 -14.09 6.44
CA ILE A 420 3.69 -15.02 6.65
C ILE A 420 4.03 -16.06 7.73
N ALA A 421 5.26 -16.58 7.74
CA ALA A 421 5.72 -17.54 8.75
C ALA A 421 5.73 -16.95 10.16
N VAL A 422 6.23 -15.71 10.31
CA VAL A 422 6.27 -15.00 11.59
C VAL A 422 4.86 -14.68 12.10
N ALA A 423 3.98 -14.18 11.23
CA ALA A 423 2.62 -13.81 11.60
C ALA A 423 1.75 -14.97 12.10
N HIS A 424 2.01 -16.18 11.60
CA HIS A 424 1.28 -17.38 12.01
C HIS A 424 2.00 -18.24 13.06
N GLY A 425 3.20 -17.85 13.50
CA GLY A 425 3.95 -18.57 14.53
C GLY A 425 4.31 -20.02 14.14
N TYR A 426 4.48 -20.29 12.85
CA TYR A 426 4.65 -21.66 12.37
C TYR A 426 5.98 -22.28 12.81
N LYS A 427 5.88 -23.48 13.40
CA LYS A 427 7.02 -24.32 13.78
C LYS A 427 7.39 -25.38 12.72
N SER A 428 6.57 -25.59 11.68
CA SER A 428 6.75 -26.68 10.69
C SER A 428 6.84 -26.17 9.24
N HIS A 429 7.68 -26.83 8.43
CA HIS A 429 7.95 -26.48 7.03
C HIS A 429 6.79 -26.85 6.07
N SER A 430 5.91 -27.80 6.45
CA SER A 430 4.77 -28.24 5.64
C SER A 430 3.58 -27.26 5.69
N ASP A 431 3.27 -26.71 6.87
CA ASP A 431 2.23 -25.67 7.02
C ASP A 431 2.68 -24.34 6.41
N TYR A 432 3.99 -24.09 6.42
CA TYR A 432 4.64 -22.98 5.72
C TYR A 432 4.45 -23.10 4.21
N LYS A 433 4.73 -24.28 3.62
CA LYS A 433 4.61 -24.47 2.17
C LYS A 433 3.17 -24.29 1.70
N SER A 434 2.18 -24.87 2.39
CA SER A 434 0.76 -24.78 1.98
C SER A 434 0.20 -23.35 2.01
N LYS A 435 0.60 -22.51 2.98
CA LYS A 435 0.16 -21.12 3.07
C LYS A 435 0.95 -20.16 2.19
N VAL A 436 2.25 -20.35 2.03
CA VAL A 436 3.05 -19.55 1.09
C VAL A 436 2.55 -19.81 -0.34
N THR A 437 2.18 -21.04 -0.70
CA THR A 437 1.60 -21.35 -2.02
C THR A 437 0.18 -20.80 -2.23
N ALA A 438 -0.53 -20.39 -1.17
CA ALA A 438 -1.89 -19.86 -1.28
C ALA A 438 -1.93 -18.46 -1.92
N ASN A 439 -0.98 -17.57 -1.57
CA ASN A 439 -0.92 -16.22 -2.14
C ASN A 439 0.48 -15.55 -2.12
N PRO A 440 1.44 -15.96 -2.98
CA PRO A 440 2.75 -15.33 -3.02
C PRO A 440 3.06 -14.68 -4.38
N CYS A 441 2.09 -13.93 -4.92
CA CYS A 441 2.30 -13.10 -6.10
C CYS A 441 2.14 -11.63 -5.72
N HIS A 442 3.02 -10.77 -6.22
CA HIS A 442 2.83 -9.31 -6.12
C HIS A 442 2.72 -8.66 -7.49
N PHE A 443 1.93 -7.59 -7.49
CA PHE A 443 1.55 -6.84 -8.67
C PHE A 443 2.29 -5.51 -8.68
N LEU A 444 3.20 -5.33 -9.64
CA LEU A 444 3.84 -4.06 -9.94
C LEU A 444 3.19 -3.45 -11.18
N TRP A 445 2.47 -2.35 -11.00
CA TRP A 445 1.90 -1.61 -12.11
C TRP A 445 2.89 -0.54 -12.62
N ASN A 446 3.38 -0.69 -13.86
CA ASN A 446 4.36 0.21 -14.46
C ASN A 446 3.86 0.68 -15.83
N VAL A 447 3.15 1.81 -15.90
CA VAL A 447 2.70 2.35 -17.19
C VAL A 447 3.90 2.79 -18.03
N LYS A 448 4.20 2.03 -19.08
CA LYS A 448 5.13 2.42 -20.13
C LYS A 448 4.33 3.00 -21.29
N MET A 449 4.45 4.33 -21.44
CA MET A 449 4.01 5.16 -22.56
C MET A 449 2.50 5.30 -22.76
N LYS A 450 2.06 6.56 -22.89
CA LYS A 450 0.82 6.91 -23.58
C LYS A 450 1.07 6.65 -25.07
N ALA A 451 0.15 6.00 -25.76
CA ALA A 451 0.19 6.01 -27.22
C ALA A 451 0.11 7.48 -27.66
N GLU A 452 1.09 7.94 -28.43
CA GLU A 452 1.07 9.26 -29.09
C GLU A 452 -0.06 9.34 -30.12
#